data_AF-A0A965FB13-F1
#
_entry.id   AF-A0A965FB13-F1
#
_cell.length_a   1.000
_cell.length_b   1.000
_cell.length_c   1.000
_cell.angle_alpha   90.00
_cell.angle_beta   90.00
_cell.angle_gamma   90.00
#
_symmetry.space_group_name_H-M   'P 1'
#
loop_
_entity.id
_entity.type
_entity.pdbx_description
1 polymer ?
#
loop_
_entity_poly.entity_id
_entity_poly.type
_entity_poly.pdbx_seq_one_letter_code
_entity_poly.pdbx_strand_id
1 'polypeptide(L)'
;MAYRMLDIWVQALISSAAGLNDHLVLVGRDATAVEAIWRDLWRATLTGGRGGVAMMAQSAIDIALWDILGKAAGQPLHRLWGHYRSEIP
;
A
#
# COMPACT_ATOMS: atom_id res chain seq x y z
N MET A 1 24.43 11.48 11.73
CA MET A 1 23.53 12.45 11.06
C MET A 1 22.50 11.78 10.14
N ALA A 2 22.83 10.66 9.47
CA ALA A 2 21.88 9.91 8.62
C ALA A 2 20.71 9.24 9.38
N TYR A 3 20.93 8.79 10.62
CA TYR A 3 19.89 8.14 11.45
C TYR A 3 18.71 9.07 11.79
N ARG A 4 18.96 10.36 12.06
CA ARG A 4 17.89 11.33 12.34
C ARG A 4 16.94 11.55 11.17
N MET A 5 17.44 11.43 9.94
CA MET A 5 16.60 11.58 8.76
C MET A 5 15.71 10.37 8.56
N LEU A 6 16.25 9.15 8.76
CA LEU A 6 15.49 7.91 8.75
C LEU A 6 14.37 7.94 9.81
N ASP A 7 14.68 8.43 11.02
CA ASP A 7 13.70 8.58 12.10
C ASP A 7 12.59 9.59 11.73
N ILE A 8 12.92 10.70 11.07
CA ILE A 8 11.91 11.68 10.60
C ILE A 8 11.00 11.05 9.53
N TRP A 9 11.54 10.26 8.61
CA TRP A 9 10.75 9.57 7.59
C TRP A 9 9.86 8.46 8.19
N VAL A 10 10.38 7.72 9.17
CA VAL A 10 9.60 6.70 9.90
C VAL A 10 8.52 7.35 10.78
N GLN A 11 8.82 8.45 11.46
CA GLN A 11 7.84 9.19 12.27
C GLN A 11 6.80 9.90 11.42
N ALA A 12 7.18 10.43 10.24
CA ALA A 12 6.23 10.95 9.27
C ALA A 12 5.37 9.82 8.67
N LEU A 13 5.92 8.62 8.49
CA LEU A 13 5.18 7.43 8.06
C LEU A 13 4.16 7.03 9.11
N ILE A 14 4.57 6.96 10.37
CA ILE A 14 3.70 6.63 11.51
C ILE A 14 2.67 7.74 11.78
N SER A 15 3.02 9.03 11.61
CA SER A 15 2.10 10.17 11.85
C SER A 15 1.13 10.41 10.70
N SER A 16 1.54 10.18 9.45
CA SER A 16 0.61 10.15 8.31
C SER A 16 -0.27 8.90 8.36
N ALA A 17 0.29 7.79 8.81
CA ALA A 17 -0.46 6.62 9.22
C ALA A 17 -1.26 6.84 10.51
N ALA A 18 -1.07 7.92 11.27
CA ALA A 18 -1.97 8.27 12.38
C ALA A 18 -3.27 8.92 11.89
N GLY A 19 -3.31 9.43 10.66
CA GLY A 19 -4.56 9.62 9.92
C GLY A 19 -5.16 8.30 9.42
N LEU A 20 -4.35 7.24 9.38
CA LEU A 20 -4.73 5.84 9.14
C LEU A 20 -4.79 5.02 10.45
N ASN A 21 -4.71 5.64 11.65
CA ASN A 21 -4.63 4.95 12.95
C ASN A 21 -5.91 4.22 13.33
N ASP A 22 -6.92 4.26 12.47
CA ASP A 22 -7.83 3.15 12.34
C ASP A 22 -7.03 1.94 11.82
N HIS A 23 -6.23 1.32 12.70
CA HIS A 23 -5.80 -0.07 12.59
C HIS A 23 -7.00 -1.00 12.28
N LEU A 24 -8.23 -0.51 12.49
CA LEU A 24 -9.51 -1.09 12.08
C LEU A 24 -9.85 -1.03 10.59
N VAL A 25 -9.27 -0.17 9.74
CA VAL A 25 -9.67 -0.13 8.31
C VAL A 25 -9.15 -1.34 7.55
N LEU A 26 -8.04 -1.96 7.95
CA LEU A 26 -7.46 -3.09 7.21
C LEU A 26 -7.66 -4.43 7.92
N VAL A 27 -7.62 -4.45 9.26
CA VAL A 27 -7.71 -5.69 10.03
C VAL A 27 -9.11 -6.27 9.90
N GLY A 28 -9.19 -7.55 9.51
CA GLY A 28 -10.46 -8.26 9.30
C GLY A 28 -11.11 -8.02 7.95
N ARG A 29 -10.52 -7.19 7.08
CA ARG A 29 -10.99 -7.07 5.69
C ARG A 29 -10.52 -8.22 4.84
N ASP A 30 -11.33 -8.52 3.85
CA ASP A 30 -10.96 -9.40 2.76
C ASP A 30 -9.83 -8.74 1.93
N ALA A 31 -8.66 -9.37 1.92
CA ALA A 31 -7.49 -8.90 1.19
C ALA A 31 -7.72 -8.88 -0.33
N THR A 32 -8.70 -9.63 -0.85
CA THR A 32 -9.08 -9.61 -2.27
C THR A 32 -9.81 -8.33 -2.69
N ALA A 33 -10.30 -7.53 -1.73
CA ALA A 33 -10.98 -6.27 -1.97
C ALA A 33 -10.00 -5.10 -2.19
N VAL A 34 -8.93 -5.32 -2.98
CA VAL A 34 -7.79 -4.40 -3.16
C VAL A 34 -8.25 -2.98 -3.54
N GLU A 35 -9.08 -2.86 -4.57
CA GLU A 35 -9.60 -1.56 -5.06
C GLU A 35 -10.46 -0.83 -4.02
N ALA A 36 -11.24 -1.58 -3.22
CA ALA A 36 -12.05 -0.99 -2.18
C ALA A 36 -11.17 -0.44 -1.06
N ILE A 37 -10.15 -1.21 -0.65
CA ILE A 37 -9.16 -0.78 0.33
C ILE A 37 -8.39 0.44 -0.17
N TRP A 38 -7.91 0.41 -1.42
CA TRP A 38 -7.18 1.52 -2.03
C TRP A 38 -8.00 2.81 -2.02
N ARG A 39 -9.28 2.74 -2.41
CA ARG A 39 -10.18 3.90 -2.43
C ARG A 39 -10.47 4.44 -1.04
N ASP A 40 -10.55 3.58 -0.04
CA ASP A 40 -10.78 4.00 1.35
C ASP A 40 -9.53 4.71 1.90
N LEU A 41 -8.34 4.16 1.67
CA LEU A 41 -7.06 4.79 2.01
C LEU A 41 -6.87 6.13 1.27
N TRP A 42 -7.21 6.17 -0.02
CA TRP A 42 -7.16 7.40 -0.81
C TRP A 42 -8.05 8.48 -0.21
N ARG A 43 -9.29 8.14 0.14
CA ARG A 43 -10.23 9.09 0.75
C ARG A 43 -9.78 9.57 2.13
N ALA A 44 -9.23 8.68 2.95
CA ALA A 44 -8.71 9.01 4.27
C ALA A 44 -7.51 9.97 4.20
N THR A 45 -6.71 9.89 3.13
CA THR A 45 -5.49 10.69 2.96
C THR A 45 -5.70 11.99 2.17
N LEU A 46 -6.90 12.22 1.60
CA LEU A 46 -7.23 13.42 0.81
C LEU A 46 -6.97 14.74 1.56
N THR A 47 -7.14 14.76 2.89
CA THR A 47 -6.94 15.96 3.73
C THR A 47 -5.46 16.22 4.04
N GLY A 48 -4.60 15.19 3.97
CA GLY A 48 -3.16 15.26 4.26
C GLY A 48 -2.27 15.55 3.04
N GLY A 49 -2.86 15.59 1.84
CA GLY A 49 -2.17 15.89 0.57
C GLY A 49 -2.08 14.68 -0.38
N ARG A 50 -1.90 14.96 -1.68
CA ARG A 50 -1.89 13.96 -2.78
C ARG A 50 -0.49 13.39 -3.08
N GLY A 51 0.38 13.30 -2.08
CA GLY A 51 1.77 12.89 -2.30
C GLY A 51 2.56 12.73 -1.00
N GLY A 52 3.87 12.51 -1.15
CA GLY A 52 4.76 12.32 0.00
C GLY A 52 4.47 11.03 0.76
N VAL A 53 4.61 11.08 2.08
CA VAL A 53 4.68 9.88 2.91
C VAL A 53 3.35 9.09 2.96
N ALA A 54 2.21 9.78 2.92
CA ALA A 54 0.89 9.12 2.87
C ALA A 54 0.72 8.29 1.60
N MET A 55 1.15 8.82 0.45
CA MET A 55 1.13 8.08 -0.81
C MET A 55 2.08 6.88 -0.78
N MET A 56 3.28 7.05 -0.20
CA MET A 56 4.23 5.93 -0.04
C MET A 56 3.65 4.81 0.84
N ALA A 57 2.96 5.16 1.94
CA ALA A 57 2.28 4.20 2.80
C ALA A 57 1.17 3.45 2.03
N GLN A 58 0.35 4.17 1.27
CA GLN A 58 -0.71 3.58 0.45
C GLN A 58 -0.14 2.64 -0.62
N SER A 59 0.94 3.02 -1.32
CA SER A 59 1.65 2.15 -2.26
C SER A 59 2.18 0.88 -1.60
N ALA A 60 2.74 0.99 -0.40
CA ALA A 60 3.25 -0.18 0.33
C ALA A 60 2.14 -1.17 0.68
N ILE A 61 0.96 -0.67 1.08
CA ILE A 61 -0.21 -1.51 1.35
C ILE A 61 -0.72 -2.18 0.08
N ASP A 62 -0.83 -1.44 -1.03
CA ASP A 62 -1.29 -1.97 -2.32
C ASP A 62 -0.39 -3.12 -2.83
N ILE A 63 0.94 -2.94 -2.75
CA ILE A 63 1.92 -3.98 -3.08
C ILE A 63 1.72 -5.22 -2.21
N ALA A 64 1.53 -5.06 -0.90
CA ALA A 64 1.36 -6.17 0.03
C ALA A 64 0.06 -6.95 -0.24
N LEU A 65 -1.04 -6.26 -0.56
CA LEU A 65 -2.30 -6.89 -0.93
C LEU A 65 -2.15 -7.72 -2.19
N TRP A 66 -1.52 -7.17 -3.23
CA TRP A 66 -1.27 -7.92 -4.46
C TRP A 66 -0.32 -9.10 -4.26
N ASP A 67 0.72 -8.98 -3.43
CA ASP A 67 1.59 -10.10 -3.07
C ASP A 67 0.81 -11.24 -2.38
N ILE A 68 -0.09 -10.91 -1.45
CA ILE A 68 -0.99 -11.90 -0.81
C ILE A 68 -1.87 -12.58 -1.86
N LEU A 69 -2.45 -11.83 -2.81
CA LEU A 69 -3.29 -12.39 -3.87
C LEU A 69 -2.50 -13.31 -4.80
N GLY A 70 -1.29 -12.91 -5.19
CA GLY A 70 -0.37 -13.72 -5.98
C GLY A 70 -0.04 -15.05 -5.30
N LYS A 71 0.31 -14.99 -4.00
CA LYS A 71 0.60 -16.15 -3.18
C LYS A 71 -0.62 -17.06 -3.01
N ALA A 72 -1.79 -16.49 -2.73
CA ALA A 72 -3.03 -17.24 -2.57
C ALA A 72 -3.47 -17.94 -3.88
N ALA A 73 -3.26 -17.29 -5.03
CA ALA A 73 -3.56 -17.86 -6.33
C ALA A 73 -2.47 -18.82 -6.85
N GLY A 74 -1.30 -18.89 -6.20
CA GLY A 74 -0.16 -19.68 -6.67
C GLY A 74 0.37 -19.23 -8.03
N GLN A 75 0.21 -17.94 -8.38
CA GLN A 75 0.61 -17.39 -9.66
C GLN A 75 1.38 -16.07 -9.49
N PRO A 76 2.40 -15.82 -10.32
CA PRO A 76 3.04 -14.51 -10.34
C PRO A 76 2.07 -13.44 -10.87
N LEU A 77 2.17 -12.22 -10.34
CA LEU A 77 1.23 -11.12 -10.64
C LEU A 77 1.11 -10.81 -12.13
N HIS A 78 2.20 -10.87 -12.89
CA HIS A 78 2.15 -10.62 -14.34
C HIS A 78 1.24 -11.61 -15.08
N ARG A 79 1.09 -12.86 -14.62
CA ARG A 79 0.12 -13.81 -15.19
C ARG A 79 -1.29 -13.50 -14.74
N LEU A 80 -1.47 -13.15 -13.47
CA LEU A 80 -2.78 -12.79 -12.91
C LEU A 80 -3.40 -11.57 -13.59
N TRP A 81 -2.59 -10.57 -13.93
CA TRP A 81 -3.04 -9.36 -14.63
C TRP A 81 -3.11 -9.51 -16.16
N GLY A 82 -2.67 -10.65 -16.72
CA GLY A 82 -2.65 -10.88 -18.17
C GLY A 82 -1.44 -10.24 -18.86
N HIS A 83 -0.25 -10.87 -18.71
CA HIS A 83 1.00 -10.37 -19.26
C HIS A 83 0.94 -10.08 -20.76
N TYR A 84 1.60 -9.01 -21.20
CA TYR A 84 1.70 -8.66 -22.62
C TYR A 84 2.84 -9.39 -23.37
N ARG A 85 3.97 -9.66 -22.70
CA ARG A 85 5.17 -10.29 -23.30
C ARG A 85 5.81 -11.30 -22.33
N SER A 86 6.57 -12.25 -22.88
CA SER A 86 7.24 -13.32 -22.12
C SER A 86 8.62 -12.95 -21.57
N GLU A 87 9.21 -11.84 -22.03
CA GLU A 87 10.56 -11.40 -21.63
C GLU A 87 10.66 -9.86 -21.52
N ILE A 88 11.62 -9.38 -20.74
CA ILE A 88 11.97 -7.97 -20.57
C ILE A 88 13.37 -7.78 -21.19
N PRO A 89 13.59 -6.75 -22.03
CA PRO A 89 14.93 -6.45 -22.58
C PRO A 89 16.00 -6.23 -21.51
#